data_AF-A0A4V1SQ35-F1
#
_entry.id   AF-A0A4V1SQ35-F1
#
_cell.length_a   1.000
_cell.length_b   1.000
_cell.length_c   1.000
_cell.angle_alpha   90.00
_cell.angle_beta   90.00
_cell.angle_gamma   90.00
#
_symmetry.space_group_name_H-M   'P 1'
#
loop_
_entity.id
_entity.type
_entity.pdbx_description
1 polymer ?
#
loop_
_entity_poly.entity_id
_entity_poly.type
_entity_poly.pdbx_seq_one_letter_code
_entity_poly.pdbx_strand_id
1 'polypeptide(L)'
;MPIDSVSVARLAGGWSTLGALAASDGSGNHPYLQRLQANVEPLRDLADAAHYMCILHGRHPGVIDHASAHGLSGIERGWLEGASAAFATERAFLVRIVAAAGPLPSTP
;
A
#
# COMPACT_ATOMS: atom_id res chain seq x y z
N MET A 1 -27.51 -13.70 23.80
CA MET A 1 -27.39 -13.92 22.36
C MET A 1 -26.01 -14.52 22.09
N PRO A 2 -25.90 -15.77 21.61
CA PRO A 2 -24.61 -16.30 21.22
C PRO A 2 -24.21 -15.66 19.89
N ILE A 3 -22.97 -15.19 19.80
CA ILE A 3 -22.37 -14.72 18.55
C ILE A 3 -22.10 -15.97 17.70
N ASP A 4 -22.77 -16.10 16.57
CA ASP A 4 -22.44 -17.09 15.56
C ASP A 4 -21.00 -16.87 15.10
N SER A 5 -20.10 -17.76 15.50
CA SER A 5 -18.74 -17.80 14.99
C SER A 5 -18.80 -18.20 13.51
N VAL A 6 -18.53 -17.25 12.62
CA VAL A 6 -18.37 -17.52 11.19
C VAL A 6 -17.19 -18.48 11.01
N SER A 7 -17.49 -19.71 10.59
CA SER A 7 -16.49 -20.72 10.27
C SER A 7 -15.64 -20.26 9.07
N VAL A 8 -14.38 -19.91 9.36
CA VAL A 8 -13.35 -19.52 8.38
C VAL A 8 -13.06 -20.67 7.39
N ALA A 9 -13.53 -21.89 7.66
CA ALA A 9 -13.26 -23.08 6.86
C ALA A 9 -13.89 -23.09 5.45
N ARG A 10 -14.83 -22.18 5.13
CA ARG A 10 -15.43 -22.09 3.78
C ARG A 10 -14.73 -21.09 2.85
N LEU A 11 -13.75 -20.33 3.34
CA LEU A 11 -13.11 -19.25 2.59
C LEU A 11 -11.96 -19.68 1.67
N ALA A 12 -11.51 -20.94 1.73
CA ALA A 12 -10.40 -21.43 0.91
C ALA A 12 -10.68 -21.32 -0.60
N GLY A 13 -11.93 -21.49 -1.05
CA GLY A 13 -12.31 -21.35 -2.47
C GLY A 13 -12.59 -19.91 -2.91
N GLY A 14 -13.03 -19.05 -1.99
CA GLY A 14 -13.35 -17.65 -2.29
C GLY A 14 -12.10 -16.80 -2.42
N TRP A 15 -11.16 -16.92 -1.47
CA TRP A 15 -9.87 -16.25 -1.54
C TRP A 15 -9.00 -16.73 -2.69
N SER A 16 -9.09 -18.01 -3.08
CA SER A 16 -8.38 -18.50 -4.27
C SER A 16 -8.94 -17.87 -5.55
N THR A 17 -10.25 -17.62 -5.61
CA THR A 17 -10.89 -16.96 -6.75
C THR A 17 -10.53 -15.47 -6.81
N LEU A 18 -10.60 -14.78 -5.67
CA LEU A 18 -10.14 -13.38 -5.57
C LEU A 18 -8.64 -13.25 -5.86
N GLY A 19 -7.83 -14.20 -5.40
CA GLY A 19 -6.40 -14.26 -5.70
C GLY A 19 -6.14 -14.48 -7.19
N ALA A 20 -6.92 -15.35 -7.85
CA ALA A 20 -6.84 -15.56 -9.29
C ALA A 20 -7.23 -14.30 -10.08
N LEU A 21 -8.31 -13.61 -9.68
CA LEU A 21 -8.72 -12.33 -10.27
C LEU A 21 -7.68 -11.22 -10.04
N ALA A 22 -7.11 -11.13 -8.83
CA ALA A 22 -6.04 -10.18 -8.55
C ALA A 22 -4.79 -10.49 -9.38
N ALA A 23 -4.49 -11.76 -9.63
CA ALA A 23 -3.36 -12.17 -10.44
C ALA A 23 -3.58 -11.93 -11.94
N SER A 24 -4.81 -12.09 -12.47
CA SER A 24 -5.11 -11.87 -13.88
C SER A 24 -5.40 -10.40 -14.20
N ASP A 25 -6.18 -9.73 -13.37
CA ASP A 25 -6.78 -8.43 -13.65
C ASP A 25 -6.27 -7.33 -12.71
N GLY A 26 -5.43 -7.69 -11.73
CA GLY A 26 -4.84 -6.72 -10.82
C GLY A 26 -3.79 -5.83 -11.48
N SER A 27 -3.40 -4.79 -10.74
CA SER A 27 -2.42 -3.80 -11.20
C SER A 27 -1.02 -4.37 -11.46
N GLY A 28 -0.73 -5.61 -11.02
CA GLY A 28 0.51 -6.31 -11.32
C GLY A 28 0.75 -6.56 -12.81
N ASN A 29 -0.31 -6.68 -13.61
CA ASN A 29 -0.21 -6.85 -15.06
C ASN A 29 -0.28 -5.52 -15.82
N HIS A 30 -0.34 -4.39 -15.12
CA HIS A 30 -0.46 -3.09 -15.76
C HIS A 30 0.82 -2.76 -16.55
N PRO A 31 0.73 -2.33 -17.83
CA PRO A 31 1.91 -2.07 -18.68
C PRO A 31 2.92 -1.09 -18.06
N TYR A 32 2.43 -0.12 -17.26
CA TYR A 32 3.31 0.81 -16.54
C TYR A 32 4.26 0.10 -15.57
N LEU A 33 3.82 -0.96 -14.88
CA LEU A 33 4.69 -1.69 -13.95
C LEU A 33 5.81 -2.43 -14.70
N GLN A 34 5.49 -3.01 -15.87
CA GLN A 34 6.49 -3.67 -16.71
C GLN A 34 7.52 -2.67 -17.25
N ARG A 35 7.08 -1.48 -17.67
CA ARG A 35 7.96 -0.41 -18.14
C ARG A 35 8.83 0.16 -17.01
N LEU A 36 8.26 0.30 -15.80
CA LEU A 36 9.01 0.69 -14.61
C LEU A 36 10.11 -0.32 -14.27
N GLN A 37 9.80 -1.62 -14.27
CA GLN A 37 10.77 -2.70 -14.05
C GLN A 37 11.88 -2.72 -15.11
N ALA A 38 11.54 -2.41 -16.37
CA ALA A 38 12.51 -2.29 -17.45
C ALA A 38 13.33 -0.99 -17.40
N ASN A 39 13.04 -0.06 -16.48
CA ASN A 39 13.67 1.25 -16.35
C ASN A 39 13.59 2.11 -17.62
N VAL A 40 12.47 2.04 -18.34
CA VAL A 40 12.26 2.78 -19.60
C VAL A 40 11.32 3.99 -19.46
N GLU A 41 10.88 4.31 -18.25
CA GLU A 41 10.03 5.48 -18.01
C GLU A 41 10.85 6.77 -17.96
N PRO A 42 10.33 7.89 -18.50
CA PRO A 42 10.96 9.19 -18.34
C PRO A 42 11.13 9.57 -16.86
N LEU A 43 12.25 10.19 -16.52
CA LEU A 43 12.51 10.65 -15.15
C LEU A 43 11.42 11.60 -14.61
N ARG A 44 10.80 12.39 -15.49
CA ARG A 44 9.68 13.27 -15.13
C ARG A 44 8.48 12.47 -14.63
N ASP A 45 8.08 11.44 -15.36
CA ASP A 45 6.93 10.60 -15.01
C ASP A 45 7.19 9.84 -13.69
N LEU A 46 8.45 9.44 -13.45
CA LEU A 46 8.86 8.84 -12.18
C LEU A 46 8.81 9.85 -11.01
N ALA A 47 9.25 11.09 -11.25
CA ALA A 47 9.16 12.16 -10.26
C ALA A 47 7.70 12.47 -9.92
N ASP A 48 6.83 12.60 -10.93
CA ASP A 48 5.39 12.82 -10.72
C ASP A 48 4.76 11.67 -9.94
N ALA A 49 5.07 10.41 -10.29
CA ALA A 49 4.60 9.24 -9.56
C ALA A 49 5.05 9.24 -8.09
N ALA A 50 6.31 9.58 -7.80
CA ALA A 50 6.82 9.67 -6.43
C ALA A 50 6.06 10.73 -5.61
N HIS A 51 5.81 11.90 -6.20
CA HIS A 51 5.02 12.95 -5.55
C HIS A 51 3.58 12.51 -5.28
N TYR A 52 2.90 11.89 -6.25
CA TYR A 52 1.55 11.38 -6.08
C TYR A 52 1.47 10.30 -4.99
N MET A 53 2.42 9.36 -4.99
CA MET A 53 2.50 8.35 -3.93
C MET A 53 2.71 9.00 -2.56
N CYS A 54 3.52 10.05 -2.47
CA CYS A 54 3.74 10.76 -1.22
C CYS A 54 2.50 11.55 -0.76
N ILE A 55 1.72 12.12 -1.68
CA ILE A 55 0.44 12.76 -1.35
C ILE A 55 -0.53 11.74 -0.73
N LEU A 56 -0.60 10.54 -1.30
CA LEU A 56 -1.51 9.49 -0.84
C LEU A 56 -1.04 8.79 0.44
N HIS A 57 0.25 8.47 0.53
CA HIS A 57 0.80 7.57 1.55
C HIS A 57 1.77 8.23 2.52
N GLY A 58 2.30 9.42 2.21
CA GLY A 58 3.26 10.14 3.06
C GLY A 58 2.64 10.78 4.30
N ARG A 59 1.31 10.90 4.34
CA ARG A 59 0.60 11.48 5.50
C ARG A 59 0.75 10.59 6.74
N HIS A 60 0.99 11.23 7.88
CA HIS A 60 0.96 10.61 9.19
C HIS A 60 0.07 11.43 10.14
N PRO A 61 -0.80 10.80 10.95
CA PRO A 61 -1.09 9.37 10.99
C PRO A 61 -1.76 8.85 9.70
N GLY A 62 -1.32 7.66 9.26
CA GLY A 62 -1.92 6.94 8.14
C GLY A 62 -3.06 6.03 8.60
N VAL A 63 -3.71 5.35 7.66
CA VAL A 63 -4.83 4.42 7.97
C VAL A 63 -4.41 3.33 8.96
N ILE A 64 -3.22 2.77 8.80
CA ILE A 64 -2.70 1.73 9.70
C ILE A 64 -2.38 2.29 11.09
N ASP A 65 -1.87 3.51 11.19
CA ASP A 65 -1.61 4.16 12.48
C ASP A 65 -2.93 4.38 13.24
N HIS A 66 -3.97 4.83 12.53
CA HIS A 66 -5.32 4.95 13.10
C HIS A 66 -5.89 3.60 13.53
N ALA A 67 -5.74 2.56 12.70
CA ALA A 67 -6.20 1.22 13.03
C ALA A 67 -5.47 0.65 14.26
N SER A 68 -4.15 0.87 14.37
CA SER A 68 -3.38 0.44 15.53
C SER A 68 -3.81 1.16 16.81
N ALA A 69 -4.12 2.47 16.74
CA ALA A 69 -4.56 3.24 17.90
C ALA A 69 -5.96 2.84 18.43
N HIS A 70 -6.81 2.29 17.57
CA HIS A 70 -8.17 1.88 17.90
C HIS A 70 -8.37 0.36 17.89
N GLY A 71 -7.29 -0.40 17.62
CA GLY A 71 -7.30 -1.84 17.52
C GLY A 71 -7.62 -2.48 18.87
N LEU A 72 -8.61 -3.37 18.88
CA LEU A 72 -9.01 -4.10 20.08
C LEU A 72 -7.88 -5.04 20.53
N SER A 73 -7.98 -5.58 21.74
CA SER A 73 -6.96 -6.44 22.36
C SER A 73 -6.91 -7.85 21.79
N GLY A 74 -7.26 -8.02 20.51
CA GLY A 74 -7.35 -9.31 19.84
C GLY A 74 -6.04 -9.77 19.21
N ILE A 75 -6.15 -10.86 18.44
CA ILE A 75 -5.04 -11.54 17.75
C ILE A 75 -4.38 -10.62 16.70
N GLU A 76 -5.12 -9.62 16.19
CA GLU A 76 -4.68 -8.66 15.18
C GLU A 76 -3.68 -7.61 15.70
N ARG A 77 -3.59 -7.41 17.03
CA ARG A 77 -2.77 -6.33 17.61
C ARG A 77 -1.31 -6.42 17.20
N GLY A 78 -0.70 -7.60 17.33
CA GLY A 78 0.70 -7.79 16.96
C GLY A 78 0.95 -7.56 15.46
N TRP A 79 -0.03 -7.91 14.62
CA TRP A 79 0.04 -7.61 13.19
C TRP A 79 -0.07 -6.11 12.90
N LEU A 80 -1.00 -5.40 13.56
CA LEU A 80 -1.18 -3.95 13.40
C LEU A 80 0.04 -3.15 13.89
N GLU A 81 0.64 -3.55 15.00
CA GLU A 81 1.88 -2.95 15.51
C GLU A 81 3.03 -3.14 14.52
N GLY A 82 3.23 -4.37 14.03
CA GLY A 82 4.24 -4.67 13.01
C GLY A 82 4.00 -3.91 11.70
N ALA A 83 2.75 -3.83 11.26
CA ALA A 83 2.36 -3.08 10.06
C ALA A 83 2.62 -1.57 10.25
N SER A 84 2.22 -0.97 11.37
CA SER A 84 2.46 0.46 11.63
C SER A 84 3.95 0.80 11.60
N ALA A 85 4.80 -0.04 12.19
CA ALA A 85 6.26 0.12 12.13
C ALA A 85 6.82 -0.01 10.70
N ALA A 86 6.34 -0.99 9.92
CA ALA A 86 6.73 -1.16 8.52
C ALA A 86 6.32 0.04 7.66
N PHE A 87 5.07 0.50 7.77
CA PHE A 87 4.57 1.67 7.05
C PHE A 87 5.31 2.96 7.44
N ALA A 88 5.75 3.10 8.70
CA ALA A 88 6.60 4.23 9.09
C ALA A 88 7.94 4.23 8.33
N THR A 89 8.54 3.05 8.14
CA THR A 89 9.78 2.87 7.36
C THR A 89 9.55 3.20 5.89
N GLU A 90 8.46 2.70 5.30
CA GLU A 90 8.09 2.99 3.91
C GLU A 90 7.84 4.48 3.67
N ARG A 91 7.13 5.17 4.59
CA ARG A 91 6.92 6.62 4.51
C ARG A 91 8.24 7.38 4.54
N ALA A 92 9.16 7.02 5.43
CA ALA A 92 10.47 7.66 5.50
C ALA A 92 11.27 7.46 4.19
N PHE A 93 11.20 6.27 3.60
CA PHE A 93 11.81 6.00 2.29
C PHE A 93 11.16 6.81 1.16
N LEU A 94 9.83 6.90 1.13
CA LEU A 94 9.09 7.66 0.14
C LEU A 94 9.40 9.17 0.20
N VAL A 95 9.51 9.74 1.40
CA VAL A 95 9.94 11.14 1.58
C VAL A 95 11.34 11.37 1.01
N ARG A 96 12.26 10.42 1.17
CA ARG A 96 13.60 10.51 0.58
C ARG A 96 13.58 10.46 -0.94
N ILE A 97 12.73 9.63 -1.54
CA ILE A 97 12.56 9.58 -2.99
C ILE A 97 12.02 10.92 -3.50
N VAL A 98 11.00 11.48 -2.86
CA VAL A 98 10.45 12.79 -3.25
C VAL A 98 11.48 13.91 -3.12
N ALA A 99 12.26 13.93 -2.03
CA ALA A 99 13.34 14.89 -1.88
C ALA A 99 14.39 14.77 -3.01
N ALA A 100 14.69 13.55 -3.45
CA ALA A 100 15.61 13.31 -4.57
C ALA A 100 15.01 13.68 -5.94
N ALA A 101 13.69 13.55 -6.10
CA ALA A 101 12.98 13.94 -7.33
C ALA A 101 12.99 15.47 -7.55
N GLY A 102 13.20 16.26 -6.49
CA GLY A 102 13.21 17.71 -6.55
C GLY A 102 11.79 18.32 -6.48
N PRO A 103 11.67 19.65 -6.48
CA PRO A 103 10.39 20.32 -6.35
C PRO A 103 9.50 20.11 -7.58
N LEU A 104 8.18 20.04 -7.36
CA LEU A 104 7.20 20.06 -8.46
C LEU A 104 7.37 21.36 -9.28
N PRO A 105 7.39 21.27 -10.63
CA PRO A 105 7.47 22.44 -11.46
C PRO A 105 6.25 23.34 -11.23
N SER A 106 6.48 24.66 -11.21
CA SER A 106 5.44 25.66 -10.96
C SER A 106 4.48 25.86 -12.13
N THR A 107 4.72 25.18 -13.27
CA THR A 107 3.94 25.24 -14.51
C THR A 107 3.89 23.87 -15.17
N PRO A 108 2.75 23.45 -15.77
CA PRO A 108 2.62 22.19 -16.51
C PRO A 108 3.59 22.05 -17.69
#